data_AF-A0A535KHV7-F1
#
_entry.id   AF-A0A535KHV7-F1
#
_cell.length_a   1.000
_cell.length_b   1.000
_cell.length_c   1.000
_cell.angle_alpha   90.00
_cell.angle_beta   90.00
_cell.angle_gamma   90.00
#
_symmetry.space_group_name_H-M   'P 1'
#
loop_
_entity.id
_entity.type
_entity.pdbx_description
1 polymer ?
#
loop_
_entity_poly.entity_id
_entity_poly.type
_entity_poly.pdbx_seq_one_letter_code
_entity_poly.pdbx_strand_id
1 'polypeptide(L)'
;MTLTSLWLIPLVGGALVAFLPPPLSKWFGALVATVALVIAAFVALSFAPGFNGYQFTEKLEWIPQLSIFYRLGIDGISLWLLVLNAFLTLIAILATPVTNRTGGFVGLMLAMSAGLAGVFMATDLVLFYVFWEAMLIPAYFLLWLYGEGSRPGYAALKFVLYTLAGSLLMLVGVIGEYVATGKQTFDLAQLAKLAPSPSIQFALFFVFALAFAIKTPLFPFHSWLPDAYSAAPTPMLITFAGVMGKAGAYGFLRIAVPLFPQPVDWWDWRWVIPVLAVAAIIYGALMALVQRDMKLLVSYSSVSHMGFIVLGIFSFNIQGQQGAVIQMVNHGIIIAALFLIVGWIGDRVGTRDRSAMAGLALRMPVMAGVFAVVTFAALGLPGLNSFVGEFMTLLGAWQRAPLLAVFAAVGLVLAPIYMLRLFQGVTQGAPMGPVPKSDIYAGQLTVLAPLIALMFAIGLDPGVLTGLMTSLGQTGLYR
;
A
#
# COMPACT_ATOMS: atom_id res chain seq x y z
N MET A 1 -16.26 17.45 -11.73
CA MET A 1 -15.21 17.50 -10.68
C MET A 1 -15.41 16.36 -9.68
N THR A 2 -15.53 15.13 -10.20
CA THR A 2 -15.66 13.91 -9.40
C THR A 2 -14.31 13.53 -8.78
N LEU A 3 -13.23 13.53 -9.55
CA LEU A 3 -11.89 13.17 -9.03
C LEU A 3 -11.36 14.25 -8.10
N THR A 4 -11.61 15.53 -8.39
CA THR A 4 -11.26 16.61 -7.45
C THR A 4 -11.89 16.38 -6.08
N SER A 5 -13.16 15.95 -6.04
CA SER A 5 -13.87 15.73 -4.77
C SER A 5 -13.26 14.62 -3.92
N LEU A 6 -12.65 13.59 -4.53
CA LEU A 6 -12.06 12.44 -3.83
C LEU A 6 -10.88 12.79 -2.94
N TRP A 7 -10.07 13.79 -3.29
CA TRP A 7 -8.98 14.26 -2.43
C TRP A 7 -9.36 15.52 -1.64
N LEU A 8 -10.19 16.40 -2.21
CA LEU A 8 -10.54 17.66 -1.57
C LEU A 8 -11.48 17.48 -0.36
N ILE A 9 -12.46 16.56 -0.44
CA ILE A 9 -13.39 16.30 0.67
C ILE A 9 -12.65 15.78 1.91
N PRO A 10 -11.76 14.75 1.82
CA PRO A 10 -10.96 14.34 2.96
C PRO A 10 -10.05 15.45 3.48
N LEU A 11 -9.45 16.28 2.60
CA LEU A 11 -8.57 17.36 3.05
C LEU A 11 -9.32 18.42 3.86
N VAL A 12 -10.41 18.96 3.31
CA VAL A 12 -11.24 19.98 3.97
C VAL A 12 -11.93 19.40 5.20
N GLY A 13 -12.51 18.20 5.07
CA GLY A 13 -13.12 17.49 6.20
C GLY A 13 -12.12 17.22 7.32
N GLY A 14 -10.89 16.83 6.98
CA GLY A 14 -9.81 16.61 7.95
C GLY A 14 -9.41 17.89 8.69
N ALA A 15 -9.32 19.02 7.98
CA ALA A 15 -9.06 20.32 8.59
C ALA A 15 -10.17 20.71 9.58
N LEU A 16 -11.44 20.48 9.22
CA LEU A 16 -12.58 20.74 10.12
C LEU A 16 -12.56 19.80 11.34
N VAL A 17 -12.39 18.48 11.12
CA VAL A 17 -12.34 17.45 12.17
C VAL A 17 -11.28 17.72 13.23
N ALA A 18 -10.15 18.32 12.82
CA ALA A 18 -9.02 18.64 13.71
C ALA A 18 -9.40 19.54 14.89
N PHE A 19 -10.44 20.38 14.72
CA PHE A 19 -10.89 21.34 15.74
C PHE A 19 -12.20 20.94 16.44
N LEU A 20 -12.78 19.79 16.08
CA LEU A 20 -14.01 19.30 16.72
C LEU A 20 -13.71 18.62 18.07
N PRO A 21 -14.70 18.52 18.98
CA PRO A 21 -14.56 17.75 20.20
C PRO A 21 -14.42 16.25 19.91
N PRO A 22 -13.70 15.48 20.75
CA PRO A 22 -13.30 14.10 20.44
C PRO A 22 -14.38 13.13 19.90
N PRO A 23 -15.57 13.01 20.52
CA PRO A 23 -16.59 12.09 20.01
C PRO A 23 -17.11 12.54 18.65
N LEU A 24 -17.27 13.86 18.44
CA LEU A 24 -17.72 14.41 17.16
C LEU A 24 -16.64 14.27 16.08
N SER A 25 -15.37 14.46 16.42
CA SER A 25 -14.25 14.27 15.49
C SER A 25 -14.24 12.86 14.88
N LYS A 26 -14.45 11.82 15.70
CA LYS A 26 -14.47 10.44 15.22
C LYS A 26 -15.62 10.21 14.23
N TRP A 27 -16.84 10.54 14.62
CA TRP A 27 -18.02 10.23 13.81
C TRP A 27 -18.14 11.14 12.57
N PHE A 28 -17.79 12.42 12.70
CA PHE A 28 -17.72 13.32 11.55
C PHE A 28 -16.59 12.91 10.59
N GLY A 29 -15.42 12.52 11.10
CA GLY A 29 -14.36 11.97 10.26
C GLY A 29 -14.75 10.68 9.55
N ALA A 30 -15.50 9.78 10.23
CA ALA A 30 -16.03 8.58 9.61
C ALA A 30 -17.06 8.90 8.52
N LEU A 31 -17.90 9.93 8.73
CA LEU A 31 -18.81 10.43 7.71
C LEU A 31 -18.05 10.95 6.48
N VAL A 32 -17.02 11.78 6.67
CA VAL A 32 -16.15 12.28 5.58
C VAL A 32 -15.53 11.12 4.80
N ALA A 33 -14.96 10.13 5.49
CA ALA A 33 -14.38 8.95 4.85
C ALA A 33 -15.43 8.09 4.13
N THR A 34 -16.64 7.99 4.67
CA THR A 34 -17.76 7.29 4.02
C THR A 34 -18.19 7.99 2.74
N VAL A 35 -18.27 9.33 2.75
CA VAL A 35 -18.56 10.10 1.53
C VAL A 35 -17.48 9.86 0.46
N ALA A 36 -16.20 9.89 0.84
CA ALA A 36 -15.10 9.58 -0.08
C ALA A 36 -15.19 8.15 -0.63
N LEU A 37 -15.56 7.17 0.20
CA LEU A 37 -15.78 5.78 -0.23
C LEU A 37 -16.97 5.64 -1.18
N VAL A 38 -18.08 6.34 -0.92
CA VAL A 38 -19.24 6.35 -1.81
C VAL A 38 -18.89 6.94 -3.17
N ILE A 39 -18.10 8.02 -3.21
CA ILE A 39 -17.63 8.60 -4.47
C ILE A 39 -16.69 7.63 -5.19
N ALA A 40 -15.76 6.98 -4.48
CA ALA A 40 -14.85 6.00 -5.07
C ALA A 40 -15.61 4.77 -5.62
N ALA A 41 -16.65 4.31 -4.91
CA ALA A 41 -17.53 3.23 -5.36
C ALA A 41 -18.37 3.65 -6.58
N PHE A 42 -18.90 4.89 -6.60
CA PHE A 42 -19.60 5.43 -7.76
C PHE A 42 -18.70 5.46 -8.99
N VAL A 43 -17.45 5.91 -8.82
CA VAL A 43 -16.44 5.90 -9.89
C VAL A 43 -16.16 4.47 -10.37
N ALA A 44 -16.03 3.50 -9.46
CA ALA A 44 -15.82 2.09 -9.82
C ALA A 44 -17.00 1.47 -10.59
N LEU A 45 -18.23 1.71 -10.13
CA LEU A 45 -19.45 1.20 -10.77
C LEU A 45 -19.73 1.87 -12.11
N SER A 46 -19.24 3.11 -12.30
CA SER A 46 -19.38 3.87 -13.54
C SER A 46 -18.18 3.70 -14.47
N PHE A 47 -17.19 2.89 -14.10
CA PHE A 47 -15.98 2.69 -14.89
C PHE A 47 -16.26 1.77 -16.08
N ALA A 48 -15.94 2.22 -17.29
CA ALA A 48 -16.15 1.43 -18.50
C ALA A 48 -14.99 0.45 -18.71
N PRO A 49 -15.21 -0.88 -18.68
CA PRO A 49 -14.14 -1.84 -18.98
C PRO A 49 -13.71 -1.73 -20.45
N GLY A 50 -12.42 -1.99 -20.71
CA GLY A 50 -11.87 -2.03 -22.07
C GLY A 50 -11.64 -0.65 -22.72
N PHE A 51 -11.90 0.46 -22.03
CA PHE A 51 -11.54 1.79 -22.51
C PHE A 51 -10.01 1.98 -22.55
N ASN A 52 -9.50 2.54 -23.65
CA ASN A 52 -8.08 2.84 -23.80
C ASN A 52 -7.79 4.27 -23.33
N GLY A 53 -6.92 4.41 -22.33
CA GLY A 53 -6.55 5.68 -21.72
C GLY A 53 -7.30 6.00 -20.43
N TYR A 54 -7.28 7.27 -20.02
CA TYR A 54 -7.85 7.71 -18.75
C TYR A 54 -9.34 8.01 -18.83
N GLN A 55 -10.07 7.57 -17.82
CA GLN A 55 -11.46 7.92 -17.56
C GLN A 55 -11.57 8.97 -16.45
N PHE A 56 -12.75 9.58 -16.33
CA PHE A 56 -13.05 10.65 -15.35
C PHE A 56 -12.02 11.79 -15.39
N THR A 57 -11.56 12.18 -16.58
CA THR A 57 -10.47 13.15 -16.70
C THR A 57 -10.90 14.56 -16.31
N GLU A 58 -10.03 15.24 -15.59
CA GLU A 58 -10.20 16.64 -15.19
C GLU A 58 -8.92 17.38 -15.53
N LYS A 59 -9.04 18.51 -16.22
CA LYS A 59 -7.89 19.28 -16.69
C LYS A 59 -8.14 20.77 -16.47
N LEU A 60 -7.24 21.41 -15.75
CA LEU A 60 -7.16 22.86 -15.61
C LEU A 60 -5.70 23.31 -15.77
N GLU A 61 -5.52 24.50 -16.33
CA GLU A 61 -4.21 25.16 -16.35
C GLU A 61 -3.82 25.55 -14.93
N TRP A 62 -2.60 25.19 -14.50
CA TRP A 62 -2.10 25.53 -13.17
C TRP A 62 -0.91 26.48 -13.23
N ILE A 63 0.17 26.09 -13.92
CA ILE A 63 1.35 26.96 -14.15
C ILE A 63 1.71 26.87 -15.64
N PRO A 64 1.01 27.61 -16.52
CA PRO A 64 1.16 27.49 -17.97
C PRO A 64 2.57 27.76 -18.49
N GLN A 65 3.33 28.65 -17.83
CA GLN A 65 4.69 29.01 -18.22
C GLN A 65 5.68 27.85 -18.09
N LEU A 66 5.32 26.83 -17.32
CA LEU A 66 6.09 25.61 -17.12
C LEU A 66 5.39 24.37 -17.70
N SER A 67 4.30 24.55 -18.47
CA SER A 67 3.47 23.45 -18.97
C SER A 67 2.93 22.53 -17.86
N ILE A 68 2.70 23.04 -16.65
CA ILE A 68 2.15 22.28 -15.52
C ILE A 68 0.64 22.42 -15.51
N PHE A 69 -0.07 21.29 -15.52
CA PHE A 69 -1.52 21.26 -15.48
C PHE A 69 -2.02 20.56 -14.21
N TYR A 70 -3.12 21.07 -13.66
CA TYR A 70 -3.93 20.28 -12.77
C TYR A 70 -4.66 19.22 -13.60
N ARG A 71 -4.08 18.01 -13.67
CA ARG A 71 -4.59 16.93 -14.50
C ARG A 71 -4.82 15.65 -13.73
N LEU A 72 -6.09 15.30 -13.60
CA LEU A 72 -6.53 14.06 -12.99
C LEU A 72 -7.09 13.10 -14.05
N GLY A 73 -6.92 11.82 -13.82
CA GLY A 73 -7.48 10.75 -14.63
C GLY A 73 -7.20 9.39 -13.99
N ILE A 74 -8.07 8.43 -14.24
CA ILE A 74 -7.95 7.08 -13.68
C ILE A 74 -8.01 6.02 -14.77
N ASP A 75 -7.37 4.89 -14.52
CA ASP A 75 -7.49 3.66 -15.28
C ASP A 75 -7.78 2.48 -14.34
N GLY A 76 -7.75 1.25 -14.87
CA GLY A 76 -8.03 0.06 -14.09
C GLY A 76 -6.99 -0.25 -13.01
N ILE A 77 -5.80 0.38 -13.03
CA ILE A 77 -4.80 0.26 -11.97
C ILE A 77 -5.11 1.25 -10.85
N SER A 78 -5.31 2.52 -11.19
CA SER A 78 -5.61 3.59 -10.24
C SER A 78 -6.92 3.34 -9.50
N LEU A 79 -7.93 2.79 -10.19
CA LEU A 79 -9.27 2.61 -9.65
C LEU A 79 -9.28 1.83 -8.34
N TRP A 80 -8.64 0.66 -8.32
CA TRP A 80 -8.67 -0.22 -7.16
C TRP A 80 -7.86 0.34 -5.98
N LEU A 81 -6.78 1.07 -6.25
CA LEU A 81 -6.00 1.74 -5.21
C LEU A 81 -6.76 2.92 -4.59
N LEU A 82 -7.61 3.61 -5.36
CA LEU A 82 -8.50 4.65 -4.85
C LEU A 82 -9.60 4.09 -3.96
N VAL A 83 -10.27 3.02 -4.40
CA VAL A 83 -11.29 2.34 -3.60
C VAL A 83 -10.68 1.80 -2.31
N LEU A 84 -9.53 1.13 -2.39
CA LEU A 84 -8.79 0.64 -1.23
C LEU A 84 -8.42 1.78 -0.28
N ASN A 85 -7.92 2.91 -0.80
CA ASN A 85 -7.58 4.08 0.01
C ASN A 85 -8.79 4.59 0.82
N ALA A 86 -9.91 4.86 0.16
CA ALA A 86 -11.10 5.36 0.82
C ALA A 86 -11.66 4.34 1.84
N PHE A 87 -11.69 3.06 1.47
CA PHE A 87 -12.16 1.99 2.33
C PHE A 87 -11.30 1.82 3.58
N LEU A 88 -9.98 1.68 3.44
CA LEU A 88 -9.08 1.51 4.58
C LEU A 88 -9.00 2.76 5.46
N THR A 89 -9.21 3.96 4.89
CA THR A 89 -9.33 5.20 5.69
C THR A 89 -10.56 5.14 6.60
N LEU A 90 -11.70 4.67 6.09
CA LEU A 90 -12.91 4.48 6.91
C LEU A 90 -12.66 3.46 8.03
N ILE A 91 -12.10 2.29 7.70
CA ILE A 91 -11.75 1.25 8.68
C ILE A 91 -10.84 1.81 9.78
N ALA A 92 -9.81 2.57 9.40
CA ALA A 92 -8.89 3.19 10.34
C ALA A 92 -9.56 4.18 11.30
N ILE A 93 -10.44 5.04 10.79
CA ILE A 93 -11.16 6.00 11.63
C ILE A 93 -12.13 5.28 12.58
N LEU A 94 -12.84 4.24 12.11
CA LEU A 94 -13.72 3.44 12.96
C LEU A 94 -12.96 2.70 14.06
N ALA A 95 -11.75 2.20 13.75
CA ALA A 95 -10.85 1.56 14.70
C ALA A 95 -10.17 2.53 15.68
N THR A 96 -10.25 3.85 15.44
CA THR A 96 -9.57 4.86 16.27
C THR A 96 -10.30 5.04 17.61
N PRO A 97 -9.59 4.95 18.77
CA PRO A 97 -10.19 5.19 20.08
C PRO A 97 -10.52 6.68 20.28
N VAL A 98 -11.56 6.97 21.07
CA VAL A 98 -11.94 8.34 21.43
C VAL A 98 -11.09 8.79 22.62
N THR A 99 -10.27 9.82 22.40
CA THR A 99 -9.35 10.43 23.36
C THR A 99 -9.29 11.94 23.12
N ASN A 100 -8.69 12.70 24.03
CA ASN A 100 -8.53 14.15 23.86
C ASN A 100 -7.75 14.57 22.59
N ARG A 101 -7.03 13.65 21.95
CA ARG A 101 -6.23 13.92 20.75
C ARG A 101 -6.86 13.35 19.45
N THR A 102 -8.08 12.81 19.52
CA THR A 102 -8.76 12.18 18.37
C THR A 102 -8.97 13.14 17.21
N GLY A 103 -9.29 14.42 17.46
CA GLY A 103 -9.48 15.43 16.40
C GLY A 103 -8.26 15.55 15.50
N GLY A 104 -7.11 15.90 16.08
CA GLY A 104 -5.86 16.03 15.32
C GLY A 104 -5.42 14.74 14.64
N PHE A 105 -5.60 13.58 15.28
CA PHE A 105 -5.25 12.28 14.69
C PHE A 105 -6.11 11.98 13.45
N VAL A 106 -7.43 12.08 13.56
CA VAL A 106 -8.35 11.80 12.45
C VAL A 106 -8.18 12.84 11.33
N GLY A 107 -7.94 14.10 11.68
CA GLY A 107 -7.64 15.16 10.70
C GLY A 107 -6.42 14.83 9.85
N LEU A 108 -5.32 14.39 10.46
CA LEU A 108 -4.12 13.98 9.74
C LEU A 108 -4.33 12.69 8.92
N MET A 109 -5.11 11.73 9.42
CA MET A 109 -5.47 10.52 8.67
C MET A 109 -6.22 10.85 7.37
N LEU A 110 -7.18 11.78 7.44
CA LEU A 110 -7.92 12.25 6.27
C LEU A 110 -7.04 13.07 5.31
N ALA A 111 -6.12 13.89 5.83
CA ALA A 111 -5.14 14.60 5.01
C ALA A 111 -4.18 13.63 4.28
N MET A 112 -3.74 12.56 4.95
CA MET A 112 -2.94 11.50 4.33
C MET A 112 -3.74 10.78 3.23
N SER A 113 -5.01 10.47 3.50
CA SER A 113 -5.93 9.88 2.52
C SER A 113 -6.11 10.76 1.29
N ALA A 114 -6.23 12.09 1.47
CA ALA A 114 -6.29 13.06 0.39
C ALA A 114 -5.04 13.02 -0.51
N GLY A 115 -3.86 13.06 0.11
CA GLY A 115 -2.59 12.97 -0.63
C GLY A 115 -2.50 11.67 -1.43
N LEU A 116 -2.85 10.52 -0.81
CA LEU A 116 -2.85 9.22 -1.46
C LEU A 116 -3.82 9.16 -2.65
N ALA A 117 -5.03 9.69 -2.49
CA ALA A 117 -5.99 9.78 -3.58
C ALA A 117 -5.40 10.60 -4.74
N GLY A 118 -4.82 11.76 -4.45
CA GLY A 118 -4.17 12.60 -5.44
C GLY A 118 -3.06 11.90 -6.21
N VAL A 119 -2.20 11.12 -5.53
CA VAL A 119 -1.14 10.31 -6.17
C VAL A 119 -1.72 9.35 -7.20
N PHE A 120 -2.80 8.63 -6.85
CA PHE A 120 -3.39 7.64 -7.74
C PHE A 120 -4.18 8.24 -8.90
N MET A 121 -4.61 9.51 -8.80
CA MET A 121 -5.36 10.21 -9.86
C MET A 121 -4.48 11.12 -10.72
N ALA A 122 -3.28 11.48 -10.27
CA ALA A 122 -2.41 12.41 -10.99
C ALA A 122 -1.93 11.80 -12.32
N THR A 123 -2.14 12.55 -13.40
CA THR A 123 -1.66 12.22 -14.77
C THR A 123 -0.69 13.26 -15.32
N ASP A 124 -0.35 14.26 -14.50
CA ASP A 124 0.74 15.20 -14.69
C ASP A 124 1.86 14.85 -13.69
N LEU A 125 3.09 14.79 -14.17
CA LEU A 125 4.25 14.31 -13.40
C LEU A 125 4.62 15.23 -12.22
N VAL A 126 4.43 16.56 -12.36
CA VAL A 126 4.63 17.50 -11.24
C VAL A 126 3.49 17.35 -10.24
N LEU A 127 2.25 17.23 -10.71
CA LEU A 127 1.11 17.02 -9.82
C LEU A 127 1.24 15.72 -9.02
N PHE A 128 1.74 14.66 -9.64
CA PHE A 128 2.07 13.39 -8.97
C PHE A 128 3.08 13.62 -7.85
N TYR A 129 4.16 14.36 -8.11
CA TYR A 129 5.16 14.71 -7.10
C TYR A 129 4.57 15.54 -5.94
N VAL A 130 3.73 16.52 -6.24
CA VAL A 130 3.08 17.36 -5.22
C VAL A 130 2.20 16.52 -4.30
N PHE A 131 1.36 15.63 -4.85
CA PHE A 131 0.55 14.74 -4.02
C PHE A 131 1.37 13.70 -3.27
N TRP A 132 2.49 13.27 -3.84
CA TRP A 132 3.43 12.35 -3.19
C TRP A 132 4.04 12.96 -1.93
N GLU A 133 4.43 14.24 -1.97
CA GLU A 133 4.86 14.97 -0.77
C GLU A 133 3.68 15.27 0.16
N ALA A 134 2.52 15.63 -0.39
CA ALA A 134 1.33 15.92 0.40
C ALA A 134 0.84 14.72 1.23
N MET A 135 1.00 13.48 0.76
CA MET A 135 0.73 12.30 1.58
C MET A 135 1.79 12.05 2.67
N LEU A 136 3.04 12.48 2.45
CA LEU A 136 4.16 12.20 3.34
C LEU A 136 4.12 13.06 4.61
N ILE A 137 3.77 14.33 4.47
CA ILE A 137 3.68 15.30 5.57
C ILE A 137 2.77 14.81 6.71
N PRO A 138 1.48 14.46 6.49
CA PRO A 138 0.62 13.98 7.55
C PRO A 138 1.06 12.63 8.11
N ALA A 139 1.63 11.73 7.30
CA ALA A 139 2.17 10.46 7.77
C ALA A 139 3.32 10.67 8.77
N TYR A 140 4.22 11.61 8.49
CA TYR A 140 5.29 12.00 9.42
C TYR A 140 4.72 12.52 10.74
N PHE A 141 3.76 13.45 10.70
CA PHE A 141 3.16 14.00 11.93
C PHE A 141 2.36 12.96 12.72
N LEU A 142 1.68 12.03 12.05
CA LEU A 142 1.02 10.90 12.70
C LEU A 142 2.02 10.05 13.49
N LEU A 143 3.15 9.69 12.87
CA LEU A 143 4.17 8.88 13.53
C LEU A 143 4.90 9.65 14.64
N TRP A 144 5.22 10.92 14.41
CA TRP A 144 5.95 11.76 15.36
C TRP A 144 5.12 12.09 16.60
N LEU A 145 3.85 12.48 16.41
CA LEU A 145 3.00 12.97 17.50
C LEU A 145 2.26 11.83 18.22
N TYR A 146 1.96 10.73 17.53
CA TYR A 146 1.11 9.66 18.06
C TYR A 146 1.81 8.30 18.13
N GLY A 147 3.06 8.19 17.67
CA GLY A 147 3.82 6.95 17.71
C GLY A 147 3.92 6.32 19.10
N GLU A 148 3.98 5.00 19.12
CA GLU A 148 4.03 4.12 20.28
C GLU A 148 5.42 3.50 20.46
N GLY A 149 5.67 2.94 21.65
CA GLY A 149 6.90 2.22 21.97
C GLY A 149 8.02 3.11 22.52
N SER A 150 9.24 2.57 22.58
CA SER A 150 10.36 3.22 23.29
C SER A 150 11.03 4.34 22.51
N ARG A 151 10.92 4.36 21.17
CA ARG A 151 11.64 5.32 20.30
C ARG A 151 10.82 5.81 19.09
N PRO A 152 9.56 6.26 19.24
CA PRO A 152 8.72 6.68 18.11
C PRO A 152 9.32 7.87 17.32
N GLY A 153 10.00 8.81 17.99
CA GLY A 153 10.66 9.93 17.32
C GLY A 153 11.81 9.51 16.40
N TYR A 154 12.59 8.49 16.80
CA TYR A 154 13.64 7.91 15.93
C TYR A 154 13.02 7.24 14.70
N ALA A 155 11.96 6.46 14.89
CA ALA A 155 11.25 5.80 13.79
C ALA A 155 10.66 6.83 12.81
N ALA A 156 10.05 7.90 13.32
CA ALA A 156 9.53 9.02 12.52
C ALA A 156 10.62 9.72 11.72
N LEU A 157 11.76 10.03 12.36
CA LEU A 157 12.89 10.68 11.69
C LEU A 157 13.52 9.77 10.62
N LYS A 158 13.73 8.48 10.93
CA LYS A 158 14.26 7.51 9.96
C LYS A 158 13.33 7.36 8.76
N PHE A 159 12.02 7.25 9.00
CA PHE A 159 11.00 7.20 7.96
C PHE A 159 11.05 8.42 7.03
N VAL A 160 10.99 9.62 7.59
CA VAL A 160 10.95 10.85 6.77
C VAL A 160 12.26 11.06 6.03
N LEU A 161 13.43 10.81 6.65
CA LEU A 161 14.72 10.98 5.97
C LEU A 161 14.90 9.99 4.81
N TYR A 162 14.54 8.71 5.01
CA TYR A 162 14.59 7.72 3.94
C TYR A 162 13.68 8.10 2.77
N THR A 163 12.43 8.41 3.08
CA THR A 163 11.42 8.66 2.05
C THR A 163 11.61 10.01 1.37
N LEU A 164 12.01 11.06 2.09
CA LEU A 164 12.34 12.36 1.53
C LEU A 164 13.58 12.29 0.65
N ALA A 165 14.61 11.53 1.02
CA ALA A 165 15.77 11.33 0.14
C ALA A 165 15.36 10.69 -1.20
N GLY A 166 14.50 9.67 -1.16
CA GLY A 166 13.89 9.10 -2.37
C GLY A 166 13.07 10.12 -3.15
N SER A 167 12.22 10.90 -2.47
CA SER A 167 11.43 11.96 -3.10
C SER A 167 12.30 13.03 -3.77
N LEU A 168 13.39 13.49 -3.15
CA LEU A 168 14.28 14.48 -3.77
C LEU A 168 14.93 13.93 -5.04
N LEU A 169 15.30 12.65 -5.07
CA LEU A 169 15.75 11.98 -6.31
C LEU A 169 14.64 11.93 -7.36
N MET A 170 13.41 11.66 -6.95
CA MET A 170 12.26 11.72 -7.84
C MET A 170 12.08 13.13 -8.42
N LEU A 171 12.25 14.19 -7.62
CA LEU A 171 12.19 15.57 -8.09
C LEU A 171 13.26 15.87 -9.15
N VAL A 172 14.48 15.36 -8.96
CA VAL A 172 15.53 15.42 -9.99
C VAL A 172 15.08 14.73 -11.27
N GLY A 173 14.41 13.57 -11.17
CA GLY A 173 13.80 12.88 -12.32
C GLY A 173 12.69 13.70 -13.00
N VAL A 174 11.81 14.34 -12.24
CA VAL A 174 10.72 15.21 -12.75
C VAL A 174 11.31 16.38 -13.55
N ILE A 175 12.28 17.08 -12.97
CA ILE A 175 12.95 18.23 -13.62
C ILE A 175 13.77 17.74 -14.83
N GLY A 176 14.49 16.62 -14.68
CA GLY A 176 15.30 16.03 -15.74
C GLY A 176 14.47 15.63 -16.96
N GLU A 177 13.31 15.00 -16.76
CA GLU A 177 12.38 14.63 -17.82
C GLU A 177 11.86 15.87 -18.57
N TYR A 178 11.51 16.94 -17.84
CA TYR A 178 11.08 18.20 -18.45
C TYR A 178 12.17 18.81 -19.34
N VAL A 179 13.42 18.82 -18.87
CA VAL A 179 14.54 19.36 -19.65
C VAL A 179 14.86 18.45 -20.84
N ALA A 180 14.88 17.13 -20.65
CA ALA A 180 15.18 16.14 -21.67
C ALA A 180 14.19 16.16 -22.84
N THR A 181 12.92 16.44 -22.54
CA THR A 181 11.84 16.57 -23.53
C THR A 181 11.75 17.96 -24.15
N GLY A 182 12.71 18.85 -23.89
CA GLY A 182 12.73 20.19 -24.47
C GLY A 182 11.71 21.16 -23.84
N LYS A 183 11.38 20.95 -22.56
CA LYS A 183 10.45 21.78 -21.76
C LYS A 183 9.03 21.81 -22.33
N GLN A 184 8.58 20.69 -22.87
CA GLN A 184 7.32 20.61 -23.59
C GLN A 184 6.12 20.36 -22.67
N THR A 185 6.22 19.40 -21.75
CA THR A 185 5.05 18.85 -21.06
C THR A 185 5.42 18.08 -19.80
N PHE A 186 4.44 17.92 -18.91
CA PHE A 186 4.46 16.98 -17.80
C PHE A 186 3.34 15.92 -17.91
N ASP A 187 2.57 15.92 -19.01
CA ASP A 187 1.51 14.94 -19.27
C ASP A 187 2.12 13.55 -19.49
N LEU A 188 1.84 12.59 -18.60
CA LEU A 188 2.41 11.25 -18.66
C LEU A 188 2.15 10.53 -20.00
N ALA A 189 0.98 10.76 -20.62
CA ALA A 189 0.64 10.14 -21.91
C ALA A 189 1.42 10.74 -23.08
N GLN A 190 1.86 12.00 -22.95
CA GLN A 190 2.75 12.62 -23.92
C GLN A 190 4.20 12.21 -23.68
N LEU A 191 4.65 12.24 -22.42
CA LEU A 191 6.00 11.83 -22.03
C LEU A 191 6.32 10.39 -22.46
N ALA A 192 5.38 9.45 -22.31
CA ALA A 192 5.55 8.07 -22.77
C ALA A 192 5.89 7.96 -24.28
N LYS A 193 5.47 8.93 -25.11
CA LYS A 193 5.73 8.97 -26.55
C LYS A 193 7.05 9.66 -26.90
N LEU A 194 7.60 10.47 -26.01
CA LEU A 194 8.87 11.16 -26.20
C LEU A 194 10.01 10.22 -25.84
N ALA A 195 10.87 9.89 -26.81
CA ALA A 195 12.00 9.00 -26.62
C ALA A 195 13.25 9.78 -26.21
N PRO A 196 13.61 9.86 -24.91
CA PRO A 196 14.92 10.38 -24.54
C PRO A 196 16.02 9.49 -25.10
N SER A 197 17.23 10.05 -25.24
CA SER A 197 18.41 9.26 -25.61
C SER A 197 18.63 8.12 -24.61
N PRO A 198 19.29 7.00 -25.00
CA PRO A 198 19.47 5.85 -24.12
C PRO A 198 20.08 6.19 -22.75
N SER A 199 21.10 7.05 -22.72
CA SER A 199 21.76 7.48 -21.47
C SER A 199 20.85 8.31 -20.56
N ILE A 200 20.05 9.22 -21.15
CA ILE A 200 19.09 10.02 -20.39
C ILE A 200 17.94 9.14 -19.88
N GLN A 201 17.42 8.24 -20.73
CA GLN A 201 16.40 7.28 -20.34
C GLN A 201 16.85 6.44 -19.14
N PHE A 202 18.09 5.94 -19.20
CA PHE A 202 18.69 5.19 -18.12
C PHE A 202 18.80 6.02 -16.84
N ALA A 203 19.36 7.23 -16.91
CA ALA A 203 19.53 8.10 -15.75
C ALA A 203 18.19 8.46 -15.08
N LEU A 204 17.17 8.76 -15.88
CA LEU A 204 15.83 9.07 -15.40
C LEU A 204 15.15 7.84 -14.79
N PHE A 205 15.20 6.69 -15.47
CA PHE A 205 14.74 5.44 -14.88
C PHE A 205 15.40 5.19 -13.53
N PHE A 206 16.71 5.33 -13.43
CA PHE A 206 17.45 5.02 -12.21
C PHE A 206 17.01 5.88 -11.02
N VAL A 207 16.85 7.20 -11.19
CA VAL A 207 16.42 8.08 -10.08
C VAL A 207 14.97 7.82 -9.67
N PHE A 208 14.07 7.58 -10.63
CA PHE A 208 12.68 7.20 -10.34
C PHE A 208 12.59 5.83 -9.66
N ALA A 209 13.28 4.82 -10.22
CA ALA A 209 13.31 3.47 -9.72
C ALA A 209 13.87 3.41 -8.30
N LEU A 210 14.90 4.19 -7.97
CA LEU A 210 15.45 4.26 -6.62
C LEU A 210 14.44 4.89 -5.64
N ALA A 211 13.78 5.98 -6.01
CA ALA A 211 12.73 6.60 -5.21
C ALA A 211 11.59 5.61 -4.91
N PHE A 212 11.13 4.89 -5.94
CA PHE A 212 10.07 3.91 -5.83
C PHE A 212 10.51 2.65 -5.06
N ALA A 213 11.75 2.20 -5.21
CA ALA A 213 12.31 1.06 -4.48
C ALA A 213 12.40 1.35 -2.97
N ILE A 214 12.77 2.57 -2.59
CA ILE A 214 12.77 3.03 -1.18
C ILE A 214 11.33 3.02 -0.63
N LYS A 215 10.36 3.55 -1.38
CA LYS A 215 8.96 3.63 -0.94
C LYS A 215 8.22 2.28 -0.94
N THR A 216 8.61 1.35 -1.81
CA THR A 216 8.09 -0.03 -1.96
C THR A 216 8.76 -1.04 -1.01
N PRO A 217 9.53 -0.54 -0.04
CA PRO A 217 10.70 -1.16 0.60
C PRO A 217 11.25 -2.43 -0.05
N LEU A 218 11.92 -2.30 -1.19
CA LEU A 218 12.72 -3.39 -1.77
C LEU A 218 13.99 -3.65 -0.95
N PHE A 219 14.57 -4.85 -1.08
CA PHE A 219 15.92 -5.09 -0.59
C PHE A 219 16.92 -4.29 -1.43
N PRO A 220 17.91 -3.57 -0.84
CA PRO A 220 18.20 -3.41 0.59
C PRO A 220 17.59 -2.14 1.24
N PHE A 221 16.71 -1.42 0.56
CA PHE A 221 16.16 -0.11 0.95
C PHE A 221 15.01 -0.14 1.98
N HIS A 222 14.71 -1.30 2.56
CA HIS A 222 13.52 -1.53 3.39
C HIS A 222 13.65 -1.16 4.87
N SER A 223 14.86 -0.81 5.34
CA SER A 223 15.20 -0.76 6.77
C SER A 223 14.37 0.26 7.59
N TRP A 224 13.74 1.24 6.94
CA TRP A 224 12.85 2.20 7.60
C TRP A 224 11.49 1.61 7.96
N LEU A 225 10.98 0.63 7.20
CA LEU A 225 9.61 0.14 7.34
C LEU A 225 9.38 -0.57 8.67
N PRO A 226 10.23 -1.53 9.12
CA PRO A 226 9.97 -2.24 10.38
C PRO A 226 9.92 -1.30 11.59
N ASP A 227 10.81 -0.31 11.65
CA ASP A 227 10.83 0.68 12.73
C ASP A 227 9.58 1.57 12.68
N ALA A 228 9.25 2.10 11.50
CA ALA A 228 8.09 2.95 11.30
C ALA A 228 6.79 2.22 11.63
N TYR A 229 6.65 0.97 11.20
CA TYR A 229 5.44 0.18 11.45
C TYR A 229 5.33 -0.24 12.91
N SER A 230 6.43 -0.67 13.54
CA SER A 230 6.41 -1.02 14.97
C SER A 230 5.95 0.16 15.85
N ALA A 231 6.40 1.38 15.51
CA ALA A 231 6.05 2.61 16.21
C ALA A 231 4.68 3.19 15.81
N ALA A 232 4.16 2.95 14.60
CA ALA A 232 2.91 3.55 14.16
C ALA A 232 1.69 3.02 14.94
N PRO A 233 0.76 3.86 15.42
CA PRO A 233 -0.46 3.40 16.05
C PRO A 233 -1.28 2.48 15.16
N THR A 234 -1.98 1.51 15.74
CA THR A 234 -2.74 0.50 14.99
C THR A 234 -3.71 1.12 13.95
N PRO A 235 -4.50 2.16 14.26
CA PRO A 235 -5.35 2.79 13.24
C PRO A 235 -4.56 3.41 12.09
N MET A 236 -3.43 4.07 12.37
CA MET A 236 -2.56 4.67 11.34
C MET A 236 -2.00 3.58 10.41
N LEU A 237 -1.58 2.44 10.99
CA LEU A 237 -1.02 1.32 10.26
C LEU A 237 -1.93 0.75 9.18
N ILE A 238 -3.25 0.76 9.40
CA ILE A 238 -4.21 0.28 8.41
C ILE A 238 -4.02 0.99 7.08
N THR A 239 -3.93 2.32 7.08
CA THR A 239 -3.72 3.10 5.85
C THR A 239 -2.25 3.17 5.46
N PHE A 240 -1.34 3.24 6.43
CA PHE A 240 0.10 3.36 6.18
C PHE A 240 0.64 2.10 5.49
N ALA A 241 0.38 0.93 6.06
CA ALA A 241 0.75 -0.35 5.46
C ALA A 241 -0.22 -0.77 4.35
N GLY A 242 -1.51 -0.51 4.52
CA GLY A 242 -2.53 -0.94 3.57
C GLY A 242 -2.44 -0.24 2.21
N VAL A 243 -2.04 1.04 2.18
CA VAL A 243 -2.15 1.89 0.98
C VAL A 243 -0.86 2.63 0.67
N MET A 244 -0.26 3.32 1.64
CA MET A 244 0.89 4.20 1.36
C MET A 244 2.12 3.45 0.82
N GLY A 245 2.36 2.22 1.28
CA GLY A 245 3.39 1.36 0.70
C GLY A 245 3.15 1.00 -0.77
N LYS A 246 1.89 1.01 -1.24
CA LYS A 246 1.52 0.71 -2.64
C LYS A 246 1.81 1.89 -3.56
N ALA A 247 1.92 3.12 -3.05
CA ALA A 247 2.28 4.28 -3.86
C ALA A 247 3.63 4.12 -4.58
N GLY A 248 4.61 3.47 -3.95
CA GLY A 248 5.89 3.14 -4.60
C GLY A 248 5.74 2.18 -5.77
N ALA A 249 5.01 1.08 -5.58
CA ALA A 249 4.78 0.10 -6.61
C ALA A 249 3.90 0.65 -7.74
N TYR A 250 2.93 1.52 -7.42
CA TYR A 250 2.18 2.30 -8.38
C TYR A 250 3.09 3.22 -9.20
N GLY A 251 4.07 3.88 -8.58
CA GLY A 251 5.09 4.67 -9.29
C GLY A 251 5.87 3.85 -10.32
N PHE A 252 6.25 2.61 -9.99
CA PHE A 252 6.88 1.70 -10.96
C PHE A 252 5.97 1.42 -12.16
N LEU A 253 4.70 1.07 -11.91
CA LEU A 253 3.72 0.77 -12.97
C LEU A 253 3.36 1.99 -13.82
N ARG A 254 3.24 3.16 -13.19
CA ARG A 254 2.69 4.38 -13.78
C ARG A 254 3.75 5.21 -14.49
N ILE A 255 4.96 5.23 -13.97
CA ILE A 255 6.02 6.15 -14.38
C ILE A 255 7.22 5.35 -14.90
N ALA A 256 7.85 4.52 -14.07
CA ALA A 256 9.15 3.93 -14.43
C ALA A 256 9.07 3.00 -15.63
N VAL A 257 8.12 2.04 -15.62
CA VAL A 257 7.98 1.05 -16.70
C VAL A 257 7.52 1.69 -18.03
N PRO A 258 6.51 2.57 -18.06
CA PRO A 258 6.02 3.09 -19.34
C PRO A 258 6.90 4.20 -19.95
N LEU A 259 7.46 5.11 -19.14
CA LEU A 259 8.27 6.21 -19.66
C LEU A 259 9.69 5.76 -20.03
N PHE A 260 10.22 4.75 -19.33
CA PHE A 260 11.60 4.31 -19.50
C PHE A 260 11.70 2.77 -19.69
N PRO A 261 11.14 2.22 -20.77
CA PRO A 261 11.00 0.77 -20.96
C PRO A 261 12.31 0.03 -21.28
N GLN A 262 13.39 0.74 -21.64
CA GLN A 262 14.70 0.17 -21.97
C GLN A 262 15.82 0.74 -21.07
N PRO A 263 15.80 0.46 -19.75
CA PRO A 263 16.79 0.97 -18.81
C PRO A 263 18.06 0.12 -18.83
N VAL A 264 18.78 0.16 -19.96
CA VAL A 264 20.02 -0.60 -20.17
C VAL A 264 21.18 0.37 -20.38
N ASP A 265 22.13 0.33 -19.46
CA ASP A 265 23.41 1.04 -19.57
C ASP A 265 24.50 0.16 -18.94
N TRP A 266 24.98 0.49 -17.74
CA TRP A 266 25.96 -0.35 -17.05
C TRP A 266 25.43 -1.77 -16.80
N TRP A 267 24.16 -1.90 -16.39
CA TRP A 267 23.47 -3.18 -16.18
C TRP A 267 22.09 -3.13 -16.85
N ASP A 268 21.47 -4.30 -17.10
CA ASP A 268 20.09 -4.37 -17.56
C ASP A 268 19.13 -4.38 -16.36
N TRP A 269 18.54 -3.21 -16.09
CA TRP A 269 17.68 -3.02 -14.92
C TRP A 269 16.32 -3.71 -15.02
N ARG A 270 15.96 -4.23 -16.20
CA ARG A 270 14.81 -5.12 -16.37
C ARG A 270 15.03 -6.46 -15.64
N TRP A 271 16.27 -6.80 -15.30
CA TRP A 271 16.62 -7.98 -14.50
C TRP A 271 17.02 -7.63 -13.08
N VAL A 272 17.71 -6.51 -12.86
CA VAL A 272 18.13 -6.08 -11.51
C VAL A 272 16.93 -5.90 -10.59
N ILE A 273 15.88 -5.20 -11.01
CA ILE A 273 14.71 -4.95 -10.15
C ILE A 273 14.00 -6.26 -9.75
N PRO A 274 13.69 -7.21 -10.65
CA PRO A 274 13.22 -8.54 -10.27
C PRO A 274 14.11 -9.30 -9.29
N VAL A 275 15.44 -9.22 -9.45
CA VAL A 275 16.38 -9.86 -8.50
C VAL A 275 16.26 -9.25 -7.11
N LEU A 276 16.19 -7.92 -7.00
CA LEU A 276 15.96 -7.23 -5.73
C LEU A 276 14.59 -7.54 -5.13
N ALA A 277 13.58 -7.74 -5.99
CA ALA A 277 12.24 -8.14 -5.59
C ALA A 277 12.23 -9.56 -4.99
N VAL A 278 12.89 -10.53 -5.63
CA VAL A 278 13.08 -11.88 -5.09
C VAL A 278 13.89 -11.86 -3.79
N ALA A 279 14.93 -11.03 -3.72
CA ALA A 279 15.69 -10.84 -2.49
C ALA A 279 14.80 -10.31 -1.36
N ALA A 280 13.90 -9.34 -1.64
CA ALA A 280 12.92 -8.85 -0.67
C ALA A 280 11.93 -9.93 -0.24
N ILE A 281 11.43 -10.77 -1.18
CA ILE A 281 10.55 -11.91 -0.89
C ILE A 281 11.20 -12.83 0.15
N ILE A 282 12.41 -13.29 -0.12
CA ILE A 282 13.12 -14.27 0.71
C ILE A 282 13.57 -13.62 2.03
N TYR A 283 14.23 -12.47 1.96
CA TYR A 283 14.75 -11.77 3.15
C TYR A 283 13.63 -11.39 4.11
N GLY A 284 12.53 -10.80 3.60
CA GLY A 284 11.37 -10.45 4.40
C GLY A 284 10.77 -11.66 5.12
N ALA A 285 10.62 -12.79 4.41
CA ALA A 285 10.09 -14.02 5.00
C ALA A 285 11.01 -14.61 6.07
N LEU A 286 12.33 -14.65 5.82
CA LEU A 286 13.32 -15.11 6.81
C LEU A 286 13.35 -14.21 8.05
N MET A 287 13.27 -12.89 7.87
CA MET A 287 13.22 -11.96 9.00
C MET A 287 11.93 -12.09 9.78
N ALA A 288 10.78 -12.30 9.12
CA ALA A 288 9.51 -12.55 9.81
C ALA A 288 9.57 -13.81 10.70
N LEU A 289 10.20 -14.89 10.23
CA LEU A 289 10.33 -16.14 10.99
C LEU A 289 11.02 -15.99 12.34
N VAL A 290 12.03 -15.11 12.41
CA VAL A 290 12.85 -14.93 13.62
C VAL A 290 12.29 -13.88 14.58
N GLN A 291 11.29 -13.10 14.17
CA GLN A 291 10.69 -12.08 15.03
C GLN A 291 9.92 -12.70 16.20
N ARG A 292 10.05 -12.08 17.37
CA ARG A 292 9.24 -12.37 18.57
C ARG A 292 8.09 -11.38 18.73
N ASP A 293 8.32 -10.10 18.43
CA ASP A 293 7.26 -9.10 18.41
C ASP A 293 6.34 -9.34 17.19
N MET A 294 5.05 -9.55 17.46
CA MET A 294 4.06 -9.87 16.43
C MET A 294 3.89 -8.74 15.39
N LYS A 295 4.02 -7.47 15.80
CA LYS A 295 3.87 -6.31 14.92
C LYS A 295 5.06 -6.21 13.96
N LEU A 296 6.27 -6.47 14.45
CA LEU A 296 7.46 -6.59 13.62
C LEU A 296 7.40 -7.78 12.66
N LEU A 297 6.90 -8.94 13.11
CA LEU A 297 6.70 -10.09 12.23
C LEU A 297 5.82 -9.73 11.04
N VAL A 298 4.66 -9.12 11.29
CA VAL A 298 3.71 -8.67 10.27
C VAL A 298 4.30 -7.54 9.38
N SER A 299 5.23 -6.76 9.92
CA SER A 299 5.96 -5.75 9.14
C SER A 299 6.93 -6.38 8.14
N TYR A 300 7.68 -7.41 8.55
CA TYR A 300 8.58 -8.13 7.65
C TYR A 300 7.85 -9.02 6.63
N SER A 301 6.68 -9.58 6.98
CA SER A 301 5.85 -10.25 5.97
C SER A 301 5.43 -9.27 4.87
N SER A 302 5.14 -8.00 5.21
CA SER A 302 4.85 -6.96 4.22
C SER A 302 6.01 -6.73 3.24
N VAL A 303 7.25 -6.70 3.72
CA VAL A 303 8.44 -6.61 2.83
C VAL A 303 8.45 -7.75 1.83
N SER A 304 8.10 -8.96 2.27
CA SER A 304 8.01 -10.14 1.40
C SER A 304 6.93 -9.98 0.32
N HIS A 305 5.70 -9.61 0.70
CA HIS A 305 4.58 -9.42 -0.25
C HIS A 305 4.80 -8.24 -1.22
N MET A 306 5.47 -7.15 -0.79
CA MET A 306 5.85 -6.07 -1.70
C MET A 306 6.87 -6.53 -2.77
N GLY A 307 7.74 -7.48 -2.42
CA GLY A 307 8.62 -8.13 -3.39
C GLY A 307 7.85 -8.91 -4.46
N PHE A 308 6.79 -9.64 -4.09
CA PHE A 308 5.90 -10.28 -5.08
C PHE A 308 5.28 -9.25 -6.03
N ILE A 309 4.74 -8.16 -5.49
CA ILE A 309 4.15 -7.09 -6.29
C ILE A 309 5.16 -6.56 -7.34
N VAL A 310 6.38 -6.23 -6.94
CA VAL A 310 7.40 -5.72 -7.88
C VAL A 310 7.84 -6.78 -8.89
N LEU A 311 7.97 -8.05 -8.49
CA LEU A 311 8.26 -9.14 -9.42
C LEU A 311 7.17 -9.27 -10.50
N GLY A 312 5.90 -9.12 -10.11
CA GLY A 312 4.77 -9.13 -11.03
C GLY A 312 4.78 -7.95 -12.01
N ILE A 313 5.10 -6.74 -11.52
CA ILE A 313 5.24 -5.54 -12.36
C ILE A 313 6.30 -5.74 -13.46
N PHE A 314 7.48 -6.25 -13.06
CA PHE A 314 8.62 -6.46 -13.94
C PHE A 314 8.62 -7.84 -14.65
N SER A 315 7.50 -8.55 -14.62
CA SER A 315 7.27 -9.69 -15.52
C SER A 315 7.04 -9.27 -16.96
N PHE A 316 6.70 -7.99 -17.19
CA PHE A 316 6.42 -7.38 -18.49
C PHE A 316 5.36 -8.15 -19.31
N ASN A 317 4.40 -8.76 -18.64
CA ASN A 317 3.24 -9.38 -19.26
C ASN A 317 1.96 -9.08 -18.48
N ILE A 318 0.82 -9.22 -19.15
CA ILE A 318 -0.51 -8.89 -18.60
C ILE A 318 -0.78 -9.69 -17.32
N GLN A 319 -0.44 -10.97 -17.31
CA GLN A 319 -0.70 -11.87 -16.18
C GLN A 319 0.00 -11.40 -14.91
N GLY A 320 1.31 -11.15 -14.96
CA GLY A 320 2.05 -10.72 -13.78
C GLY A 320 1.71 -9.30 -13.34
N GLN A 321 1.38 -8.39 -14.26
CA GLN A 321 0.98 -7.02 -13.92
C GLN A 321 -0.41 -6.96 -13.29
N GLN A 322 -1.39 -7.69 -13.81
CA GLN A 322 -2.68 -7.86 -13.15
C GLN A 322 -2.51 -8.53 -11.78
N GLY A 323 -1.67 -9.58 -11.71
CA GLY A 323 -1.30 -10.21 -10.45
C GLY A 323 -0.73 -9.23 -9.43
N ALA A 324 0.16 -8.33 -9.84
CA ALA A 324 0.72 -7.30 -8.98
C ALA A 324 -0.34 -6.32 -8.45
N VAL A 325 -1.25 -5.84 -9.29
CA VAL A 325 -2.32 -4.92 -8.87
C VAL A 325 -3.31 -5.60 -7.93
N ILE A 326 -3.73 -6.84 -8.24
CA ILE A 326 -4.56 -7.64 -7.34
C ILE A 326 -3.84 -7.83 -6.00
N GLN A 327 -2.54 -8.14 -6.03
CA GLN A 327 -1.75 -8.34 -4.83
C GLN A 327 -1.60 -7.06 -4.01
N MET A 328 -1.53 -5.88 -4.64
CA MET A 328 -1.57 -4.59 -3.91
C MET A 328 -2.86 -4.46 -3.09
N VAL A 329 -4.01 -4.81 -3.68
CA VAL A 329 -5.33 -4.77 -3.02
C VAL A 329 -5.42 -5.83 -1.92
N ASN A 330 -5.08 -7.07 -2.24
CA ASN A 330 -5.16 -8.19 -1.31
C ASN A 330 -4.28 -8.00 -0.10
N HIS A 331 -3.02 -7.66 -0.33
CA HIS A 331 -2.09 -7.34 0.74
C HIS A 331 -2.61 -6.17 1.57
N GLY A 332 -3.20 -5.14 0.95
CA GLY A 332 -3.83 -4.03 1.66
C GLY A 332 -4.92 -4.45 2.65
N ILE A 333 -5.82 -5.35 2.23
CA ILE A 333 -6.91 -5.88 3.05
C ILE A 333 -6.37 -6.76 4.19
N ILE A 334 -5.46 -7.68 3.87
CA ILE A 334 -4.91 -8.64 4.83
C ILE A 334 -4.08 -7.93 5.88
N ILE A 335 -3.22 -7.00 5.46
CA ILE A 335 -2.31 -6.33 6.40
C ILE A 335 -3.06 -5.43 7.38
N ALA A 336 -4.14 -4.79 6.92
CA ALA A 336 -5.04 -4.03 7.78
C ALA A 336 -5.68 -4.93 8.87
N ALA A 337 -6.18 -6.10 8.48
CA ALA A 337 -6.77 -7.06 9.41
C ALA A 337 -5.73 -7.61 10.40
N LEU A 338 -4.53 -7.99 9.92
CA LEU A 338 -3.46 -8.49 10.77
C LEU A 338 -3.00 -7.44 11.79
N PHE A 339 -2.83 -6.18 11.38
CA PHE A 339 -2.44 -5.13 12.34
C PHE A 339 -3.52 -4.83 13.36
N LEU A 340 -4.81 -4.86 12.97
CA LEU A 340 -5.91 -4.74 13.92
C LEU A 340 -5.88 -5.88 14.95
N ILE A 341 -5.75 -7.12 14.49
CA ILE A 341 -5.71 -8.30 15.36
C ILE A 341 -4.51 -8.25 16.30
N VAL A 342 -3.30 -8.04 15.77
CA VAL A 342 -2.08 -7.99 16.58
C VAL A 342 -2.10 -6.82 17.56
N GLY A 343 -2.58 -5.65 17.14
CA GLY A 343 -2.75 -4.49 18.01
C GLY A 343 -3.72 -4.79 19.16
N TRP A 344 -4.90 -5.33 18.85
CA TRP A 344 -5.92 -5.64 19.86
C TRP A 344 -5.57 -6.81 20.78
N ILE A 345 -4.80 -7.81 20.31
CA ILE A 345 -4.20 -8.82 21.20
C ILE A 345 -3.22 -8.13 22.15
N GLY A 346 -2.33 -7.28 21.62
CA GLY A 346 -1.38 -6.51 22.41
C GLY A 346 -2.05 -5.68 23.52
N ASP A 347 -3.11 -4.95 23.20
CA ASP A 347 -3.86 -4.10 24.14
C ASP A 347 -4.52 -4.90 25.28
N ARG A 348 -4.96 -6.13 24.97
CA ARG A 348 -5.71 -6.99 25.91
C ARG A 348 -4.82 -7.83 26.78
N VAL A 349 -3.75 -8.37 26.22
CA VAL A 349 -2.77 -9.21 26.93
C VAL A 349 -1.74 -8.34 27.66
N GLY A 350 -1.45 -7.14 27.15
CA GLY A 350 -0.44 -6.23 27.68
C GLY A 350 0.98 -6.50 27.17
N THR A 351 1.14 -7.40 26.20
CA THR A 351 2.41 -7.66 25.52
C THR A 351 2.16 -8.05 24.06
N ARG A 352 3.14 -7.78 23.19
CA ARG A 352 3.15 -8.22 21.79
C ARG A 352 4.18 -9.32 21.53
N ASP A 353 4.90 -9.75 22.56
CA ASP A 353 5.88 -10.82 22.46
C ASP A 353 5.16 -12.18 22.40
N ARG A 354 5.22 -12.84 21.24
CA ARG A 354 4.57 -14.13 21.03
C ARG A 354 5.20 -15.27 21.85
N SER A 355 6.40 -15.08 22.40
CA SER A 355 7.04 -16.08 23.27
C SER A 355 6.55 -16.00 24.72
N ALA A 356 5.86 -14.92 25.09
CA ALA A 356 5.33 -14.68 26.42
C ALA A 356 3.83 -15.01 26.56
N MET A 357 3.21 -15.63 25.55
CA MET A 357 1.80 -15.99 25.56
C MET A 357 1.55 -17.30 24.78
N ALA A 358 0.55 -18.05 25.21
CA ALA A 358 0.01 -19.21 24.47
C ALA A 358 -1.43 -19.49 24.91
N GLY A 359 -2.14 -20.36 24.19
CA GLY A 359 -3.48 -20.83 24.55
C GLY A 359 -4.57 -19.74 24.53
N LEU A 360 -4.40 -18.66 23.74
CA LEU A 360 -5.41 -17.60 23.66
C LEU A 360 -6.76 -18.08 23.12
N ALA A 361 -6.85 -19.18 22.37
CA ALA A 361 -8.13 -19.70 21.87
C ALA A 361 -9.11 -20.07 23.00
N LEU A 362 -8.59 -20.48 24.16
CA LEU A 362 -9.43 -20.80 25.33
C LEU A 362 -9.88 -19.56 26.10
N ARG A 363 -9.17 -18.43 25.95
CA ARG A 363 -9.42 -17.18 26.68
C ARG A 363 -10.10 -16.09 25.83
N MET A 364 -9.91 -16.15 24.51
CA MET A 364 -10.40 -15.22 23.50
C MET A 364 -10.84 -16.00 22.23
N PRO A 365 -11.83 -16.90 22.33
CA PRO A 365 -12.22 -17.79 21.23
C PRO A 365 -12.67 -17.05 19.97
N VAL A 366 -13.33 -15.90 20.10
CA VAL A 366 -13.82 -15.14 18.94
C VAL A 366 -12.66 -14.49 18.21
N MET A 367 -11.72 -13.87 18.95
CA MET A 367 -10.46 -13.39 18.37
C MET A 367 -9.70 -14.51 17.66
N ALA A 368 -9.59 -15.68 18.28
CA ALA A 368 -8.86 -16.81 17.70
C ALA A 368 -9.52 -17.30 16.40
N GLY A 369 -10.85 -17.40 16.34
CA GLY A 369 -11.58 -17.77 15.13
C GLY A 369 -11.37 -16.79 13.98
N VAL A 370 -11.49 -15.49 14.27
CA VAL A 370 -11.24 -14.43 13.26
C VAL A 370 -9.78 -14.40 12.83
N PHE A 371 -8.84 -14.56 13.78
CA PHE A 371 -7.43 -14.63 13.47
C PHE A 371 -7.10 -15.83 12.59
N ALA A 372 -7.73 -16.99 12.79
CA ALA A 372 -7.54 -18.16 11.95
C ALA A 372 -7.88 -17.85 10.47
N VAL A 373 -9.03 -17.22 10.21
CA VAL A 373 -9.46 -16.85 8.86
C VAL A 373 -8.44 -15.90 8.21
N VAL A 374 -8.01 -14.87 8.93
CA VAL A 374 -7.03 -13.89 8.41
C VAL A 374 -5.65 -14.55 8.20
N THR A 375 -5.26 -15.48 9.07
CA THR A 375 -4.04 -16.29 8.91
C THR A 375 -4.10 -17.15 7.66
N PHE A 376 -5.24 -17.80 7.38
CA PHE A 376 -5.43 -18.59 6.16
C PHE A 376 -5.37 -17.72 4.89
N ALA A 377 -5.93 -16.52 4.93
CA ALA A 377 -5.78 -15.57 3.82
C ALA A 377 -4.30 -15.18 3.64
N ALA A 378 -3.62 -14.81 4.73
CA ALA A 378 -2.23 -14.35 4.70
C ALA A 378 -1.21 -15.40 4.23
N LEU A 379 -1.49 -16.69 4.43
CA LEU A 379 -0.62 -17.77 3.94
C LEU A 379 -0.93 -18.23 2.50
N GLY A 380 -1.87 -17.58 1.82
CA GLY A 380 -2.21 -17.86 0.43
C GLY A 380 -3.08 -19.10 0.23
N LEU A 381 -4.05 -19.37 1.14
CA LEU A 381 -4.99 -20.47 0.96
C LEU A 381 -5.90 -20.24 -0.27
N PRO A 382 -6.01 -21.19 -1.22
CA PRO A 382 -6.95 -21.09 -2.32
C PRO A 382 -8.40 -20.87 -1.85
N GLY A 383 -9.14 -20.02 -2.55
CA GLY A 383 -10.47 -19.55 -2.14
C GLY A 383 -10.46 -18.28 -1.27
N LEU A 384 -9.27 -17.83 -0.83
CA LEU A 384 -9.06 -16.52 -0.23
C LEU A 384 -8.20 -15.64 -1.13
N ASN A 385 -8.34 -14.33 -0.97
CA ASN A 385 -7.84 -13.33 -1.90
C ASN A 385 -6.33 -13.42 -2.20
N SER A 386 -5.46 -13.55 -1.19
CA SER A 386 -3.99 -13.50 -1.35
C SER A 386 -3.45 -14.52 -2.36
N PHE A 387 -4.04 -15.72 -2.42
CA PHE A 387 -3.62 -16.77 -3.36
C PHE A 387 -3.66 -16.28 -4.81
N VAL A 388 -4.73 -15.57 -5.19
CA VAL A 388 -4.95 -15.12 -6.58
C VAL A 388 -3.80 -14.20 -7.04
N GLY A 389 -3.48 -13.19 -6.24
CA GLY A 389 -2.46 -12.19 -6.58
C GLY A 389 -1.05 -12.79 -6.66
N GLU A 390 -0.69 -13.63 -5.69
CA GLU A 390 0.60 -14.32 -5.65
C GLU A 390 0.75 -15.34 -6.77
N PHE A 391 -0.29 -16.12 -7.06
CA PHE A 391 -0.27 -17.10 -8.13
C PHE A 391 -0.14 -16.43 -9.51
N MET A 392 -0.94 -15.40 -9.79
CA MET A 392 -0.84 -14.65 -11.07
C MET A 392 0.52 -13.99 -11.24
N THR A 393 1.06 -13.43 -10.16
CA THR A 393 2.41 -12.85 -10.12
C THR A 393 3.48 -13.90 -10.48
N LEU A 394 3.43 -15.07 -9.84
CA LEU A 394 4.37 -16.16 -10.09
C LEU A 394 4.23 -16.73 -11.49
N LEU A 395 3.00 -16.85 -12.01
CA LEU A 395 2.75 -17.31 -13.36
C LEU A 395 3.32 -16.32 -14.40
N GLY A 396 3.11 -15.02 -14.20
CA GLY A 396 3.72 -13.98 -15.04
C GLY A 396 5.24 -14.01 -14.96
N ALA A 397 5.81 -14.17 -13.76
CA ALA A 397 7.25 -14.31 -13.58
C ALA A 397 7.79 -15.58 -14.24
N TRP A 398 7.07 -16.71 -14.20
CA TRP A 398 7.46 -17.96 -14.83
C TRP A 398 7.55 -17.84 -16.35
N GLN A 399 6.60 -17.15 -16.98
CA GLN A 399 6.61 -16.90 -18.43
C GLN A 399 7.82 -16.07 -18.88
N ARG A 400 8.31 -15.16 -18.03
CA ARG A 400 9.40 -14.22 -18.34
C ARG A 400 10.78 -14.66 -17.86
N ALA A 401 10.85 -15.25 -16.68
CA ALA A 401 12.06 -15.54 -15.92
C ALA A 401 11.85 -16.74 -14.96
N PRO A 402 11.82 -17.99 -15.47
CA PRO A 402 11.52 -19.18 -14.66
C PRO A 402 12.36 -19.32 -13.39
N LEU A 403 13.66 -19.03 -13.46
CA LEU A 403 14.55 -19.12 -12.30
C LEU A 403 14.13 -18.17 -11.16
N LEU A 404 13.76 -16.93 -11.49
CA LEU A 404 13.29 -15.97 -10.49
C LEU A 404 11.96 -16.41 -9.88
N ALA A 405 11.06 -17.00 -10.69
CA ALA A 405 9.82 -17.57 -10.18
C ALA A 405 10.05 -18.74 -9.21
N VAL A 406 11.03 -19.62 -9.48
CA VAL A 406 11.42 -20.70 -8.56
C VAL A 406 11.91 -20.14 -7.23
N PHE A 407 12.79 -19.14 -7.24
CA PHE A 407 13.27 -18.51 -6.00
C PHE A 407 12.16 -17.76 -5.27
N ALA A 408 11.27 -17.07 -5.98
CA ALA A 408 10.10 -16.43 -5.39
C ALA A 408 9.15 -17.45 -4.73
N ALA A 409 8.98 -18.63 -5.32
CA ALA A 409 8.17 -19.71 -4.76
C ALA A 409 8.72 -20.22 -3.41
N VAL A 410 10.02 -20.10 -3.14
CA VAL A 410 10.57 -20.36 -1.80
C VAL A 410 9.93 -19.43 -0.76
N GLY A 411 9.79 -18.14 -1.07
CA GLY A 411 9.12 -17.19 -0.18
C GLY A 411 7.63 -17.51 0.03
N LEU A 412 6.96 -17.99 -1.01
CA LEU A 412 5.58 -18.49 -0.92
C LEU A 412 5.48 -19.64 0.09
N VAL A 413 6.46 -20.55 0.13
CA VAL A 413 6.52 -21.64 1.13
C VAL A 413 6.86 -21.13 2.53
N LEU A 414 7.71 -20.12 2.66
CA LEU A 414 8.06 -19.54 3.96
C LEU A 414 6.88 -18.80 4.61
N ALA A 415 5.94 -18.27 3.82
CA ALA A 415 4.76 -17.54 4.31
C ALA A 415 3.85 -18.37 5.25
N PRO A 416 3.36 -19.56 4.85
CA PRO A 416 2.70 -20.48 5.76
C PRO A 416 3.51 -20.80 7.01
N ILE A 417 4.83 -20.96 6.91
CA ILE A 417 5.67 -21.34 8.05
C ILE A 417 5.65 -20.24 9.13
N TYR A 418 5.89 -18.97 8.78
CA TYR A 418 5.86 -17.90 9.79
C TYR A 418 4.44 -17.58 10.26
N MET A 419 3.43 -17.63 9.38
CA MET A 419 2.06 -17.30 9.76
C MET A 419 1.42 -18.37 10.64
N LEU A 420 1.64 -19.66 10.33
CA LEU A 420 1.14 -20.76 11.18
C LEU A 420 1.88 -20.79 12.51
N ARG A 421 3.20 -20.57 12.54
CA ARG A 421 3.94 -20.47 13.80
C ARG A 421 3.47 -19.32 14.67
N LEU A 422 3.12 -18.18 14.06
CA LEU A 422 2.52 -17.06 14.79
C LEU A 422 1.15 -17.46 15.35
N PHE A 423 0.25 -17.94 14.51
CA PHE A 423 -1.10 -18.29 14.90
C PHE A 423 -1.13 -19.40 15.96
N GLN A 424 -0.46 -20.52 15.70
CA GLN A 424 -0.43 -21.68 16.60
C GLN A 424 0.26 -21.33 17.92
N GLY A 425 1.40 -20.63 17.87
CA GLY A 425 2.15 -20.27 19.08
C GLY A 425 1.36 -19.37 20.03
N VAL A 426 0.54 -18.47 19.50
CA VAL A 426 -0.26 -17.53 20.30
C VAL A 426 -1.60 -18.14 20.74
N THR A 427 -2.27 -18.88 19.86
CA THR A 427 -3.65 -19.32 20.10
C THR A 427 -3.78 -20.71 20.69
N GLN A 428 -2.86 -21.63 20.41
CA GLN A 428 -2.95 -23.04 20.78
C GLN A 428 -2.12 -23.37 22.02
N GLY A 429 -2.31 -24.59 22.54
CA GLY A 429 -1.57 -25.10 23.71
C GLY A 429 -2.18 -24.70 25.06
N ALA A 430 -1.50 -25.11 26.14
CA ALA A 430 -1.91 -24.75 27.50
C ALA A 430 -1.78 -23.23 27.70
N PRO A 431 -2.78 -22.55 28.28
CA PRO A 431 -2.73 -21.10 28.45
C PRO A 431 -1.52 -20.65 29.27
N MET A 432 -0.71 -19.76 28.71
CA MET A 432 0.52 -19.24 29.30
C MET A 432 0.58 -17.72 29.15
N GLY A 433 1.26 -17.05 30.08
CA GLY A 433 1.38 -15.59 30.10
C GLY A 433 0.17 -14.87 30.72
N PRO A 434 0.13 -13.53 30.59
CA PRO A 434 -0.91 -12.70 31.18
C PRO A 434 -2.32 -13.12 30.77
N VAL A 435 -3.28 -12.93 31.68
CA VAL A 435 -4.69 -13.16 31.38
C VAL A 435 -5.21 -11.96 30.57
N PRO A 436 -5.76 -12.18 29.37
CA PRO A 436 -6.34 -11.09 28.59
C PRO A 436 -7.50 -10.43 29.33
N LYS A 437 -7.63 -9.11 29.22
CA LYS A 437 -8.71 -8.35 29.88
C LYS A 437 -10.12 -8.72 29.39
N SER A 438 -10.26 -9.11 28.13
CA SER A 438 -11.52 -9.49 27.47
C SER A 438 -11.25 -10.11 26.10
N ASP A 439 -12.26 -10.76 25.51
CA ASP A 439 -12.27 -11.08 24.08
C ASP A 439 -12.63 -9.82 23.23
N ILE A 440 -12.69 -9.95 21.91
CA ILE A 440 -13.21 -8.92 21.00
C ILE A 440 -14.72 -8.76 21.15
N TYR A 441 -15.20 -7.52 21.06
CA TYR A 441 -16.61 -7.19 21.15
C TYR A 441 -17.23 -6.91 19.77
N ALA A 442 -18.56 -6.86 19.70
CA ALA A 442 -19.31 -6.71 18.44
C ALA A 442 -18.85 -5.53 17.57
N GLY A 443 -18.57 -4.37 18.17
CA GLY A 443 -18.05 -3.21 17.43
C GLY A 443 -16.70 -3.45 16.74
N GLN A 444 -15.79 -4.22 17.35
CA GLN A 444 -14.52 -4.59 16.71
C GLN A 444 -14.73 -5.62 15.59
N LEU A 445 -15.65 -6.55 15.79
CA LEU A 445 -16.06 -7.48 14.73
C LEU A 445 -16.65 -6.74 13.53
N THR A 446 -17.46 -5.69 13.74
CA THR A 446 -18.01 -4.91 12.62
C THR A 446 -16.94 -4.18 11.80
N VAL A 447 -15.77 -3.88 12.38
CA VAL A 447 -14.63 -3.30 11.66
C VAL A 447 -13.87 -4.36 10.87
N LEU A 448 -13.71 -5.59 11.40
CA LEU A 448 -13.02 -6.69 10.71
C LEU A 448 -13.90 -7.39 9.66
N ALA A 449 -15.21 -7.47 9.88
CA ALA A 449 -16.16 -8.16 9.01
C ALA A 449 -16.05 -7.76 7.53
N PRO A 450 -16.01 -6.46 7.14
CA PRO A 450 -15.88 -6.11 5.73
C PRO A 450 -14.52 -6.50 5.13
N LEU A 451 -13.43 -6.48 5.92
CA LEU A 451 -12.12 -6.96 5.45
C LEU A 451 -12.18 -8.47 5.15
N ILE A 452 -12.76 -9.26 6.06
CA ILE A 452 -12.92 -10.72 5.90
C ILE A 452 -13.85 -11.04 4.73
N ALA A 453 -14.97 -10.33 4.60
CA ALA A 453 -15.88 -10.51 3.48
C ALA A 453 -15.19 -10.29 2.14
N LEU A 454 -14.33 -9.25 2.03
CA LEU A 454 -13.54 -9.02 0.84
C LEU A 454 -12.47 -10.09 0.59
N MET A 455 -11.89 -10.68 1.64
CA MET A 455 -10.96 -11.82 1.47
C MET A 455 -11.64 -13.01 0.77
N PHE A 456 -12.89 -13.31 1.14
CA PHE A 456 -13.67 -14.36 0.45
C PHE A 456 -14.17 -13.91 -0.91
N ALA A 457 -14.75 -12.71 -1.03
CA ALA A 457 -15.31 -12.22 -2.28
C ALA A 457 -14.28 -12.22 -3.42
N ILE A 458 -13.08 -11.67 -3.16
CA ILE A 458 -12.00 -11.62 -4.14
C ILE A 458 -11.37 -13.00 -4.35
N GLY A 459 -11.30 -13.83 -3.31
CA GLY A 459 -10.76 -15.19 -3.40
C GLY A 459 -11.63 -16.15 -4.21
N LEU A 460 -12.95 -15.99 -4.15
CA LEU A 460 -13.93 -16.81 -4.86
C LEU A 460 -14.22 -16.29 -6.28
N ASP A 461 -14.29 -14.97 -6.45
CA ASP A 461 -14.49 -14.33 -7.75
C ASP A 461 -13.50 -13.17 -7.97
N PRO A 462 -12.25 -13.47 -8.38
CA PRO A 462 -11.28 -12.44 -8.72
C PRO A 462 -11.66 -11.67 -10.00
N GLY A 463 -12.63 -12.17 -10.78
CA GLY A 463 -13.13 -11.55 -12.00
C GLY A 463 -13.70 -10.14 -11.79
N VAL A 464 -14.24 -9.88 -10.59
CA VAL A 464 -14.74 -8.55 -10.19
C VAL A 464 -13.65 -7.49 -10.31
N LEU A 465 -12.40 -7.83 -9.97
CA LEU A 465 -11.28 -6.89 -10.07
C LEU A 465 -10.65 -6.93 -11.46
N THR A 466 -10.32 -8.13 -11.94
CA THR A 466 -9.56 -8.30 -13.19
C THR A 466 -10.34 -7.88 -14.43
N GLY A 467 -11.67 -7.98 -14.41
CA GLY A 467 -12.52 -7.55 -15.52
C GLY A 467 -12.51 -6.04 -15.76
N LEU A 468 -12.24 -5.23 -14.72
CA LEU A 468 -12.06 -3.78 -14.85
C LEU A 468 -10.59 -3.35 -15.00
N MET A 469 -9.64 -4.29 -14.87
CA MET A 469 -8.23 -3.97 -15.03
C MET A 469 -7.88 -3.74 -16.49
N THR A 470 -7.34 -2.56 -16.77
CA THR A 470 -6.64 -2.27 -18.01
C THR A 470 -5.23 -2.85 -17.94
N SER A 471 -4.77 -3.52 -19.01
CA SER A 471 -3.34 -3.84 -19.13
C SER A 471 -2.52 -2.55 -19.24
N LEU A 472 -1.21 -2.56 -18.93
CA LEU A 472 -0.34 -1.39 -19.17
C LEU A 472 -0.37 -0.92 -20.64
N GLY A 473 -0.64 -1.81 -21.60
CA GLY A 473 -0.84 -1.45 -23.00
C GLY A 473 -2.10 -0.60 -23.25
N GLN A 474 -3.10 -0.72 -22.37
CA GLN A 474 -4.40 -0.03 -22.48
C GLN A 474 -4.47 1.28 -21.67
N THR A 475 -3.47 1.58 -20.84
CA THR A 475 -3.45 2.83 -20.04
C THR A 475 -3.13 4.07 -20.89
N GLY A 476 -2.87 3.90 -22.19
CA GLY A 476 -2.45 4.98 -23.09
C GLY A 476 -1.00 5.40 -22.91
N LEU A 477 -0.22 4.64 -22.13
CA LEU A 477 1.20 4.88 -21.83
C LEU A 477 2.17 3.99 -22.61
N TYR A 478 1.68 3.24 -23.60
CA TYR A 478 2.50 2.35 -24.42
C TYR A 478 2.79 2.97 -25.80
N ARG A 479 3.97 2.66 -26.35
CA ARG A 479 4.40 3.06 -27.69
C ARG A 479 3.95 2.08 -28.76
#